data_AF-A0A1F7KGR6-F1
#
_entry.id   AF-A0A1F7KGR6-F1
#
_cell.length_a   1.000
_cell.length_b   1.000
_cell.length_c   1.000
_cell.angle_alpha   90.00
_cell.angle_beta   90.00
_cell.angle_gamma   90.00
#
_symmetry.space_group_name_H-M   'P 1'
#
loop_
_entity.id
_entity.type
_entity.pdbx_description
1 polymer ?
#
loop_
_entity_poly.entity_id
_entity_poly.type
_entity_poly.pdbx_seq_one_letter_code
_entity_poly.pdbx_strand_id
1 'polypeptide(L)'
;MTPIITQDKEDRFNQFAFHYRLYPFLALLILFFIVINILTQLSHRSVYASSEYSLPYPGILPNHRLYPLKAVRDRLIEFFTRDMSKKAELYLLYADKRIYMAQMLAEQKDWELAEETASKAEKYLLKVRDSAEASKQMGGAPDVTFSPKIKQAAAKHQQVLKDMIKKSPKEQQNGLKSSQKINSEFASWTKAQ
;
A
#
# COMPACT_ATOMS: atom_id res chain seq x y z
N MET A 1 -50.52 -46.73 -4.64
CA MET A 1 -50.43 -45.53 -5.50
C MET A 1 -50.60 -44.31 -4.61
N THR A 2 -49.50 -43.82 -4.03
CA THR A 2 -49.52 -42.53 -3.32
C THR A 2 -49.67 -41.41 -4.36
N PRO A 3 -50.51 -40.40 -4.09
CA PRO A 3 -50.88 -39.43 -5.11
C PRO A 3 -49.68 -38.57 -5.47
N ILE A 4 -49.32 -38.57 -6.76
CA ILE A 4 -48.26 -37.77 -7.39
C ILE A 4 -48.32 -36.27 -7.00
N ILE A 5 -49.50 -35.79 -6.60
CA ILE A 5 -49.80 -34.41 -6.21
C ILE A 5 -49.18 -34.02 -4.85
N THR A 6 -48.98 -34.96 -3.91
CA THR A 6 -48.38 -34.63 -2.60
C THR A 6 -46.86 -34.50 -2.67
N GLN A 7 -46.22 -35.25 -3.57
CA GLN A 7 -44.76 -35.23 -3.75
C GLN A 7 -44.29 -33.94 -4.44
N ASP A 8 -45.03 -33.47 -5.46
CA ASP A 8 -44.77 -32.18 -6.14
C ASP A 8 -44.86 -30.96 -5.20
N LYS A 9 -45.78 -30.99 -4.23
CA LYS A 9 -45.92 -29.91 -3.24
C LYS A 9 -44.77 -29.89 -2.23
N GLU A 10 -44.30 -31.05 -1.76
CA GLU A 10 -43.15 -31.13 -0.84
C GLU A 10 -41.84 -30.72 -1.54
N ASP A 11 -41.62 -31.13 -2.78
CA ASP A 11 -40.43 -30.77 -3.56
C ASP A 11 -40.37 -29.27 -3.84
N ARG A 12 -41.49 -28.65 -4.20
CA ARG A 12 -41.58 -27.19 -4.38
C ARG A 12 -41.37 -26.43 -3.07
N PHE A 13 -41.84 -26.96 -1.93
CA PHE A 13 -41.64 -26.34 -0.62
C PHE A 13 -40.18 -26.43 -0.18
N ASN A 14 -39.51 -27.55 -0.42
CA ASN A 14 -38.09 -27.76 -0.14
C ASN A 14 -37.19 -26.90 -1.04
N GLN A 15 -37.54 -26.73 -2.31
CA GLN A 15 -36.83 -25.83 -3.22
C GLN A 15 -36.94 -24.36 -2.78
N PHE A 16 -38.13 -23.93 -2.34
CA PHE A 16 -38.37 -22.59 -1.78
C PHE A 16 -37.63 -22.39 -0.44
N ALA A 17 -37.66 -23.40 0.44
CA ALA A 17 -36.99 -23.38 1.73
C ALA A 17 -35.45 -23.35 1.60
N PHE A 18 -34.88 -24.05 0.60
CA PHE A 18 -33.44 -24.06 0.34
C PHE A 18 -32.93 -22.68 -0.12
N HIS A 19 -33.67 -22.01 -1.00
CA HIS A 19 -33.29 -20.68 -1.50
C HIS A 19 -33.37 -19.64 -0.37
N TYR A 20 -34.44 -19.66 0.42
CA TYR A 20 -34.61 -18.76 1.58
C TYR A 20 -33.56 -18.97 2.69
N ARG A 21 -32.99 -20.17 2.79
CA ARG A 21 -31.94 -20.50 3.77
C ARG A 21 -30.54 -20.06 3.33
N LEU A 22 -30.29 -19.88 2.03
CA LEU A 22 -28.98 -19.49 1.47
C LEU A 22 -28.78 -17.96 1.40
N TYR A 23 -29.83 -17.21 1.06
CA TYR A 23 -29.81 -15.74 1.04
C TYR A 23 -29.32 -15.06 2.34
N PRO A 24 -29.70 -15.50 3.56
CA PRO A 24 -29.19 -14.87 4.78
C PRO A 24 -27.68 -15.05 4.96
N PHE A 25 -27.11 -16.18 4.54
CA PHE A 25 -25.64 -16.38 4.58
C PHE A 25 -24.94 -15.46 3.57
N LEU A 26 -25.51 -15.28 2.39
CA LEU A 26 -24.96 -14.37 1.38
C LEU A 26 -25.05 -12.91 1.84
N ALA A 27 -26.17 -12.51 2.44
CA ALA A 27 -26.33 -11.18 3.03
C ALA A 27 -25.36 -10.93 4.19
N LEU A 28 -25.11 -11.95 5.03
CA LEU A 28 -24.17 -11.86 6.15
C LEU A 28 -22.72 -11.78 5.66
N LEU A 29 -22.37 -12.47 4.57
CA LEU A 29 -21.06 -12.34 3.90
C LEU A 29 -20.86 -10.93 3.32
N ILE A 30 -21.89 -10.36 2.69
CA ILE A 30 -21.84 -8.99 2.16
C ILE A 30 -21.71 -7.98 3.31
N LEU A 31 -22.49 -8.14 4.37
CA LEU A 31 -22.41 -7.29 5.57
C LEU A 31 -21.02 -7.39 6.22
N PHE A 32 -20.47 -8.60 6.33
CA PHE A 32 -19.13 -8.84 6.84
C PHE A 32 -18.06 -8.12 5.99
N PHE A 33 -18.19 -8.17 4.66
CA PHE A 33 -17.28 -7.48 3.75
C PHE A 33 -17.38 -5.95 3.86
N ILE A 34 -18.59 -5.42 4.07
CA ILE A 34 -18.85 -4.00 4.33
C ILE A 34 -18.24 -3.58 5.67
N VAL A 35 -18.45 -4.37 6.73
CA VAL A 35 -17.90 -4.12 8.07
C VAL A 35 -16.37 -4.13 8.05
N ILE A 36 -15.75 -5.09 7.34
CA ILE A 36 -14.30 -5.11 7.16
C ILE A 36 -13.83 -3.84 6.44
N ASN A 37 -14.51 -3.42 5.37
CA ASN A 37 -14.16 -2.18 4.68
C ASN A 37 -14.22 -0.96 5.60
N ILE A 38 -15.29 -0.83 6.38
CA ILE A 38 -15.45 0.28 7.33
C ILE A 38 -14.40 0.21 8.44
N LEU A 39 -14.09 -0.98 8.97
CA LEU A 39 -13.09 -1.15 10.02
C LEU A 39 -11.68 -0.77 9.53
N THR A 40 -11.33 -1.13 8.29
CA THR A 40 -10.07 -0.70 7.67
C THR A 40 -10.00 0.81 7.45
N GLN A 41 -11.13 1.48 7.19
CA GLN A 41 -11.18 2.94 7.07
C GLN A 41 -11.06 3.64 8.43
N LEU A 42 -11.59 3.05 9.50
CA LEU A 42 -11.50 3.60 10.86
C LEU A 42 -10.08 3.54 11.43
N SER A 43 -9.25 2.57 11.02
CA SER A 43 -7.82 2.51 11.38
C SER A 43 -6.97 3.64 10.78
N HIS A 44 -7.53 4.50 9.91
CA HIS A 44 -6.82 5.64 9.32
C HIS A 44 -7.13 6.99 9.98
N ARG A 45 -7.96 7.04 11.04
CA ARG A 45 -8.45 8.32 11.60
C ARG A 45 -7.85 8.79 12.93
N SER A 46 -6.84 8.14 13.50
CA SER A 46 -6.31 8.56 14.82
C SER A 46 -4.79 8.62 14.91
N VAL A 47 -4.15 9.56 14.23
CA VAL A 47 -2.90 10.22 14.70
C VAL A 47 -2.84 11.64 14.12
N TYR A 48 -3.61 12.57 14.67
CA TYR A 48 -3.36 14.02 14.47
C TYR A 48 -3.12 14.65 15.84
N ALA A 49 -1.98 14.31 16.45
CA ALA A 49 -1.39 15.01 17.58
C ALA A 49 0.09 14.61 17.78
N SER A 50 0.86 14.58 16.69
CA SER A 50 2.31 14.78 16.72
C SER A 50 2.72 15.23 15.32
N SER A 51 3.71 16.12 15.22
CA SER A 51 4.26 16.61 13.94
C SER A 51 5.05 15.55 13.17
N GLU A 52 4.69 14.27 13.31
CA GLU A 52 5.45 13.14 12.82
C GLU A 52 4.67 12.42 11.72
N TYR A 53 5.17 12.49 10.48
CA TYR A 53 4.61 11.77 9.34
C TYR A 53 4.62 10.26 9.62
N SER A 54 3.45 9.67 9.76
CA SER A 54 3.30 8.24 10.03
C SER A 54 3.39 7.44 8.73
N LEU A 55 4.30 6.47 8.69
CA LEU A 55 4.45 5.58 7.54
C LEU A 55 3.30 4.56 7.51
N PRO A 56 2.67 4.35 6.35
CA PRO A 56 1.60 3.37 6.18
C PRO A 56 2.13 1.95 6.42
N TYR A 57 1.40 1.18 7.23
CA TYR A 57 1.80 -0.17 7.62
C TYR A 57 1.92 -1.13 6.42
N PRO A 58 3.07 -1.82 6.25
CA PRO A 58 3.29 -2.72 5.13
C PRO A 58 2.92 -4.15 5.53
N GLY A 59 1.65 -4.51 5.38
CA GLY A 59 1.12 -5.80 5.84
C GLY A 59 2.04 -7.02 5.68
N ILE A 60 2.44 -7.39 4.44
CA ILE A 60 3.26 -8.57 4.17
C ILE A 60 4.68 -8.14 3.77
N LEU A 61 5.68 -8.64 4.52
CA LEU A 61 7.10 -8.40 4.28
C LEU A 61 7.65 -9.23 3.10
N PRO A 62 8.75 -8.79 2.45
CA PRO A 62 9.39 -9.52 1.35
C PRO A 62 9.92 -10.91 1.70
N ASN A 63 10.15 -11.20 2.98
CA ASN A 63 10.65 -12.50 3.46
C ASN A 63 9.57 -13.61 3.53
N HIS A 64 8.30 -13.28 3.29
CA HIS A 64 7.20 -14.25 3.43
C HIS A 64 6.80 -14.90 2.10
N ARG A 65 6.40 -16.18 2.12
CA ARG A 65 6.01 -16.96 0.93
C ARG A 65 4.83 -16.38 0.15
N LEU A 66 3.96 -15.62 0.80
CA LEU A 66 2.79 -14.97 0.17
C LEU A 66 3.10 -13.59 -0.44
N TYR A 67 4.35 -13.11 -0.34
CA TYR A 67 4.76 -11.83 -0.93
C TYR A 67 4.52 -11.73 -2.45
N PRO A 68 4.72 -12.79 -3.27
CA PRO A 68 4.47 -12.74 -4.70
C PRO A 68 3.02 -12.34 -5.05
N LEU A 69 2.03 -12.83 -4.29
CA LEU A 69 0.62 -12.47 -4.51
C LEU A 69 0.39 -10.96 -4.32
N LYS A 70 0.98 -10.39 -3.27
CA LYS A 70 0.96 -8.95 -3.02
C LYS A 70 1.65 -8.17 -4.15
N ALA A 71 2.81 -8.65 -4.60
CA ALA A 71 3.57 -8.00 -5.68
C ALA A 71 2.79 -7.99 -7.01
N VAL A 72 2.08 -9.08 -7.33
CA VAL A 72 1.20 -9.17 -8.50
C VAL A 72 0.06 -8.16 -8.39
N ARG A 73 -0.64 -8.12 -7.25
CA ARG A 73 -1.68 -7.12 -7.00
C ARG A 73 -1.16 -5.69 -7.22
N ASP A 74 0.00 -5.37 -6.63
CA ASP A 74 0.57 -4.02 -6.72
C ASP A 74 0.89 -3.63 -8.17
N ARG A 75 1.36 -4.60 -8.98
CA ARG A 75 1.62 -4.44 -10.42
C ARG A 75 0.33 -4.27 -11.24
N LEU A 76 -0.73 -5.01 -10.91
CA LEU A 76 -2.03 -4.85 -11.56
C LEU A 76 -2.57 -3.43 -11.31
N ILE A 77 -2.54 -2.96 -10.06
CA ILE A 77 -2.99 -1.60 -9.73
C ILE A 77 -2.16 -0.56 -10.50
N GLU A 78 -0.83 -0.69 -10.52
CA GLU A 78 0.06 0.21 -11.29
C GLU A 78 -0.29 0.23 -12.80
N PHE A 79 -0.66 -0.92 -13.36
CA PHE A 79 -1.05 -1.03 -14.77
C PHE A 79 -2.42 -0.42 -15.06
N PHE A 80 -3.39 -0.57 -14.15
CA PHE A 80 -4.74 -0.02 -14.33
C PHE A 80 -4.85 1.48 -14.02
N THR A 81 -3.91 2.05 -13.26
CA THR A 81 -3.87 3.50 -12.98
C THR A 81 -3.31 4.27 -14.20
N ARG A 82 -4.21 4.81 -15.02
CA ARG A 82 -3.87 5.62 -16.21
C ARG A 82 -3.64 7.11 -15.92
N ASP A 83 -4.30 7.64 -14.88
CA ASP A 83 -4.20 9.04 -14.47
C ASP A 83 -2.84 9.29 -13.80
N MET A 84 -2.05 10.23 -14.35
CA MET A 84 -0.68 10.51 -13.90
C MET A 84 -0.63 11.12 -12.49
N SER A 85 -1.63 11.92 -12.11
CA SER A 85 -1.70 12.52 -10.77
C SER A 85 -1.92 11.42 -9.73
N LYS A 86 -2.92 10.56 -9.96
CA LYS A 86 -3.19 9.38 -9.10
C LYS A 86 -2.05 8.39 -9.09
N LYS A 87 -1.33 8.27 -10.21
CA LYS A 87 -0.16 7.40 -10.33
C LYS A 87 1.01 7.90 -9.47
N ALA A 88 1.22 9.22 -9.40
CA ALA A 88 2.21 9.81 -8.51
C ALA A 88 1.89 9.53 -7.03
N GLU A 89 0.62 9.67 -6.63
CA GLU A 89 0.16 9.31 -5.27
C GLU A 89 0.34 7.82 -4.96
N LEU A 90 0.02 6.95 -5.94
CA LEU A 90 0.19 5.51 -5.80
C LEU A 90 1.67 5.15 -5.61
N TYR A 91 2.56 5.76 -6.39
CA TYR A 91 4.00 5.55 -6.24
C TYR A 91 4.54 6.05 -4.91
N LEU A 92 4.01 7.17 -4.39
CA LEU A 92 4.38 7.69 -3.08
C LEU A 92 3.99 6.69 -1.99
N LEU A 93 2.75 6.18 -2.05
CA LEU A 93 2.27 5.13 -1.14
C LEU A 93 3.14 3.87 -1.19
N TYR A 94 3.63 3.51 -2.38
CA TYR A 94 4.51 2.36 -2.60
C TYR A 94 5.94 2.58 -2.09
N ALA A 95 6.45 3.81 -2.16
CA ALA A 95 7.72 4.19 -1.56
C ALA A 95 7.63 4.14 -0.03
N ASP A 96 6.62 4.80 0.54
CA ASP A 96 6.39 4.87 2.00
C ASP A 96 6.25 3.49 2.64
N LYS A 97 5.48 2.58 2.00
CA LYS A 97 5.36 1.19 2.47
C LYS A 97 6.69 0.47 2.45
N ARG A 98 7.49 0.67 1.40
CA ARG A 98 8.78 -0.03 1.23
C ARG A 98 9.83 0.46 2.20
N ILE A 99 9.91 1.76 2.49
CA ILE A 99 10.87 2.23 3.47
C ILE A 99 10.54 1.69 4.88
N TYR A 100 9.25 1.56 5.19
CA TYR A 100 8.86 0.95 6.46
C TYR A 100 9.14 -0.56 6.49
N MET A 101 8.94 -1.28 5.39
CA MET A 101 9.38 -2.69 5.29
C MET A 101 10.89 -2.82 5.49
N ALA A 102 11.67 -1.93 4.89
CA ALA A 102 13.12 -1.93 5.05
C ALA A 102 13.54 -1.72 6.52
N GLN A 103 12.85 -0.81 7.23
CA GLN A 103 13.06 -0.62 8.66
C GLN A 103 12.72 -1.90 9.46
N MET A 104 11.58 -2.54 9.19
CA MET A 104 11.18 -3.77 9.88
C MET A 104 12.16 -4.93 9.61
N LEU A 105 12.68 -5.05 8.40
CA LEU A 105 13.68 -6.06 8.04
C LEU A 105 15.02 -5.78 8.75
N ALA A 106 15.43 -4.52 8.84
CA ALA A 106 16.61 -4.11 9.60
C ALA A 106 16.47 -4.44 11.09
N GLU A 107 15.28 -4.25 11.67
CA GLU A 107 14.97 -4.65 13.06
C GLU A 107 15.05 -6.18 13.25
N GLN A 108 14.76 -6.96 12.21
CA GLN A 108 14.93 -8.43 12.17
C GLN A 108 16.37 -8.87 11.85
N LYS A 109 17.31 -7.93 11.70
CA LYS A 109 18.71 -8.16 11.30
C LYS A 109 18.90 -8.73 9.89
N ASP A 110 17.87 -8.72 9.06
CA ASP A 110 17.94 -9.10 7.64
C ASP A 110 18.41 -7.89 6.81
N TRP A 111 19.69 -7.54 6.98
CA TRP A 111 20.26 -6.31 6.43
C TRP A 111 20.38 -6.29 4.91
N GLU A 112 20.61 -7.45 4.29
CA GLU A 112 20.68 -7.60 2.83
C GLU A 112 19.32 -7.27 2.20
N LEU A 113 18.24 -7.90 2.69
CA LEU A 113 16.90 -7.64 2.19
C LEU A 113 16.40 -6.24 2.58
N ALA A 114 16.81 -5.73 3.74
CA ALA A 114 16.50 -4.37 4.17
C ALA A 114 17.12 -3.32 3.22
N GLU A 115 18.39 -3.48 2.86
CA GLU A 115 19.07 -2.60 1.91
C GLU A 115 18.38 -2.62 0.54
N GLU A 116 18.10 -3.81 0.01
CA GLU A 116 17.45 -3.96 -1.28
C GLU A 116 16.05 -3.31 -1.28
N THR A 117 15.30 -3.50 -0.19
CA THR A 117 13.96 -2.94 -0.02
C THR A 117 13.99 -1.41 0.12
N ALA A 118 14.98 -0.87 0.85
CA ALA A 118 15.21 0.58 0.94
C ALA A 118 15.57 1.17 -0.45
N SER A 119 16.46 0.53 -1.20
CA SER A 119 16.80 0.96 -2.56
C SER A 119 15.57 0.99 -3.48
N LYS A 120 14.70 -0.02 -3.39
CA LYS A 120 13.43 -0.04 -4.12
C LYS A 120 12.53 1.11 -3.69
N ALA A 121 12.42 1.41 -2.40
CA ALA A 121 11.61 2.53 -1.90
C ALA A 121 12.02 3.87 -2.55
N GLU A 122 13.32 4.18 -2.56
CA GLU A 122 13.83 5.43 -3.14
C GLU A 122 13.68 5.48 -4.67
N LYS A 123 13.81 4.35 -5.37
CA LYS A 123 13.50 4.27 -6.80
C LYS A 123 12.03 4.56 -7.11
N TYR A 124 11.10 4.23 -6.19
CA TYR A 124 9.70 4.62 -6.35
C TYR A 124 9.50 6.13 -6.20
N LEU A 125 10.28 6.83 -5.36
CA LEU A 125 10.23 8.31 -5.29
C LEU A 125 10.62 8.96 -6.62
N LEU A 126 11.58 8.39 -7.36
CA LEU A 126 11.88 8.86 -8.71
C LEU A 126 10.65 8.74 -9.64
N LYS A 127 9.92 7.63 -9.57
CA LYS A 127 8.66 7.47 -10.32
C LYS A 127 7.58 8.46 -9.88
N VAL A 128 7.54 8.85 -8.60
CA VAL A 128 6.65 9.91 -8.09
C VAL A 128 6.94 11.21 -8.81
N ARG A 129 8.22 11.62 -8.85
CA ARG A 129 8.65 12.81 -9.58
C ARG A 129 8.21 12.75 -11.04
N ASP A 130 8.59 11.69 -11.74
CA ASP A 130 8.37 11.57 -13.18
C ASP A 130 6.86 11.60 -13.51
N SER A 131 6.02 10.97 -12.68
CA SER A 131 4.56 10.99 -12.85
C SER A 131 3.94 12.35 -12.51
N ALA A 132 4.44 13.03 -11.47
CA ALA A 132 3.98 14.36 -11.09
C ALA A 132 4.32 15.40 -12.17
N GLU A 133 5.51 15.33 -12.75
CA GLU A 133 5.92 16.20 -13.87
C GLU A 133 5.10 15.92 -15.13
N ALA A 134 4.88 14.64 -15.48
CA ALA A 134 4.01 14.27 -16.59
C ALA A 134 2.58 14.79 -16.40
N SER A 135 2.04 14.70 -15.18
CA SER A 135 0.72 15.25 -14.85
C SER A 135 0.65 16.76 -15.08
N LYS A 136 1.68 17.52 -14.67
CA LYS A 136 1.75 18.97 -14.91
C LYS A 136 1.78 19.30 -16.41
N GLN A 137 2.56 18.56 -17.19
CA GLN A 137 2.66 18.75 -18.64
C GLN A 137 1.33 18.46 -19.37
N MET A 138 0.54 17.51 -18.86
CA MET A 138 -0.78 17.16 -19.40
C MET A 138 -1.90 18.11 -18.94
N GLY A 139 -1.58 19.21 -18.24
CA GLY A 139 -2.56 20.16 -17.73
C GLY A 139 -3.32 19.67 -16.49
N GLY A 140 -2.84 18.62 -15.83
CA GLY A 140 -3.40 18.14 -14.58
C GLY A 140 -3.24 19.17 -13.46
N ALA A 141 -4.32 19.44 -12.73
CA ALA A 141 -4.27 20.34 -11.59
C ALA A 141 -3.36 19.74 -10.48
N PRO A 142 -2.41 20.50 -9.93
CA PRO A 142 -1.64 20.04 -8.79
C PRO A 142 -2.57 19.89 -7.60
N ASP A 143 -2.66 18.68 -7.04
CA ASP A 143 -3.34 18.47 -5.77
C ASP A 143 -2.66 19.31 -4.68
N VAL A 144 -3.44 20.21 -4.07
CA VAL A 144 -3.00 21.14 -3.02
C VAL A 144 -2.40 20.38 -1.84
N THR A 145 -2.84 19.14 -1.59
CA THR A 145 -2.35 18.31 -0.48
C THR A 145 -1.11 17.48 -0.84
N PHE A 146 -0.80 17.35 -2.13
CA PHE A 146 0.29 16.49 -2.58
C PHE A 146 1.68 17.08 -2.30
N SER A 147 1.90 18.37 -2.55
CA SER A 147 3.19 19.06 -2.28
C SER A 147 3.64 18.99 -0.80
N PRO A 148 2.79 19.29 0.20
CA PRO A 148 3.20 19.12 1.60
C PRO A 148 3.42 17.66 1.97
N LYS A 149 2.64 16.72 1.41
CA LYS A 149 2.78 15.29 1.68
C LYS A 149 4.10 14.72 1.18
N ILE A 150 4.53 15.03 -0.05
CA ILE A 150 5.82 14.56 -0.59
C ILE A 150 7.01 15.13 0.19
N LYS A 151 6.92 16.37 0.69
CA LYS A 151 7.96 16.98 1.52
C LYS A 151 8.11 16.24 2.86
N GLN A 152 6.99 15.91 3.50
CA GLN A 152 6.97 15.16 4.75
C GLN A 152 7.45 13.72 4.57
N ALA A 153 7.03 13.04 3.49
CA ALA A 153 7.47 11.71 3.15
C ALA A 153 8.99 11.67 2.92
N ALA A 154 9.54 12.60 2.12
CA ALA A 154 10.97 12.68 1.87
C ALA A 154 11.76 12.88 3.17
N ALA A 155 11.31 13.77 4.06
CA ALA A 155 11.94 13.97 5.36
C ALA A 155 11.91 12.70 6.24
N LYS A 156 10.78 11.97 6.24
CA LYS A 156 10.66 10.72 7.02
C LYS A 156 11.54 9.62 6.46
N HIS A 157 11.61 9.45 5.14
CA HIS A 157 12.54 8.54 4.49
C HIS A 157 14.00 8.86 4.86
N GLN A 158 14.38 10.15 4.86
CA GLN A 158 15.71 10.57 5.26
C GLN A 158 16.04 10.18 6.70
N GLN A 159 15.07 10.31 7.62
CA GLN A 159 15.22 9.89 9.01
C GLN A 159 15.45 8.38 9.10
N VAL A 160 14.59 7.56 8.47
CA VAL A 160 14.71 6.09 8.50
C VAL A 160 16.04 5.63 7.92
N LEU A 161 16.45 6.16 6.77
CA LEU A 161 17.73 5.83 6.14
C LEU A 161 18.93 6.20 7.03
N LYS A 162 18.91 7.38 7.68
CA LYS A 162 19.96 7.78 8.63
C LYS A 162 20.07 6.79 9.79
N ASP A 163 18.94 6.35 10.33
CA ASP A 163 18.91 5.42 11.46
C ASP A 163 19.36 4.01 11.04
N MET A 164 18.97 3.57 9.84
CA MET A 164 19.43 2.31 9.27
C MET A 164 20.95 2.33 9.02
N ILE A 165 21.50 3.39 8.42
CA ILE A 165 22.95 3.52 8.15
C ILE A 165 23.75 3.38 9.46
N LYS A 166 23.32 4.04 10.54
CA LYS A 166 23.98 3.99 11.84
C LYS A 166 24.03 2.58 12.45
N LYS A 167 22.98 1.79 12.23
CA LYS A 167 22.83 0.45 12.81
C LYS A 167 23.35 -0.67 11.89
N SER A 168 23.48 -0.41 10.60
CA SER A 168 23.81 -1.41 9.58
C SER A 168 25.28 -1.86 9.64
N PRO A 169 25.56 -3.13 9.29
CA PRO A 169 26.92 -3.60 9.06
C PRO A 169 27.61 -2.84 7.92
N LYS A 170 28.95 -2.81 7.91
CA LYS A 170 29.75 -2.03 6.95
C LYS A 170 29.44 -2.35 5.49
N GLU A 171 29.09 -3.61 5.20
CA GLU A 171 28.80 -4.09 3.86
C GLU A 171 27.59 -3.38 3.23
N GLN A 172 26.49 -3.26 3.98
CA GLN A 172 25.24 -2.66 3.49
C GLN A 172 25.22 -1.13 3.57
N GLN A 173 26.18 -0.51 4.28
CA GLN A 173 26.23 0.95 4.42
C GLN A 173 26.35 1.69 3.08
N ASN A 174 27.08 1.11 2.11
CA ASN A 174 27.26 1.76 0.81
C ASN A 174 25.95 1.82 0.01
N GLY A 175 25.16 0.74 0.03
CA GLY A 175 23.85 0.71 -0.62
C GLY A 175 22.82 1.62 0.05
N LEU A 176 22.83 1.66 1.39
CA LEU A 176 21.98 2.58 2.15
C LEU A 176 22.35 4.05 1.93
N LYS A 177 23.65 4.38 1.84
CA LYS A 177 24.12 5.73 1.47
C LYS A 177 23.71 6.11 0.05
N SER A 178 23.71 5.14 -0.87
CA SER A 178 23.25 5.35 -2.24
C SER A 178 21.75 5.66 -2.29
N SER A 179 20.97 4.95 -1.48
CA SER A 179 19.53 5.23 -1.28
C SER A 179 19.31 6.60 -0.65
N GLN A 180 20.10 6.97 0.36
CA GLN A 180 20.06 8.30 0.99
C GLN A 180 20.39 9.44 0.00
N LYS A 181 21.29 9.20 -0.95
CA LYS A 181 21.58 10.17 -2.01
C LYS A 181 20.36 10.40 -2.89
N ILE A 182 19.71 9.34 -3.37
CA ILE A 182 18.47 9.43 -4.16
C ILE A 182 17.40 10.21 -3.39
N ASN A 183 17.23 9.89 -2.10
CA ASN A 183 16.29 10.60 -1.23
C ASN A 183 16.59 12.11 -1.15
N SER A 184 17.87 12.48 -1.02
CA SER A 184 18.28 13.88 -0.94
C SER A 184 18.05 14.66 -2.24
N GLU A 185 18.24 14.01 -3.39
CA GLU A 185 17.93 14.57 -4.71
C GLU A 185 16.42 14.74 -4.89
N PHE A 186 15.63 13.77 -4.44
CA PHE A 186 14.18 13.89 -4.45
C PHE A 186 13.71 15.02 -3.51
N ALA A 187 14.28 15.12 -2.32
CA ALA A 187 13.95 16.16 -1.35
C ALA A 187 14.27 17.57 -1.89
N SER A 188 15.37 17.76 -2.62
CA SER A 188 15.67 19.05 -3.25
C SER A 188 14.64 19.39 -4.34
N TRP A 189 14.25 18.42 -5.17
CA TRP A 189 13.18 18.59 -6.15
C TRP A 189 11.85 18.99 -5.49
N THR A 190 11.45 18.36 -4.37
CA THR A 190 10.21 18.73 -3.69
C THR A 190 10.19 20.18 -3.21
N LYS A 191 11.35 20.76 -2.86
CA LYS A 191 11.44 22.17 -2.41
C LYS A 191 11.26 23.16 -3.55
N ALA A 192 11.59 22.76 -4.79
CA ALA A 192 11.40 23.58 -5.99
C ALA A 192 9.95 23.58 -6.49
N GLN A 193 9.07 22.79 -5.86
CA GLN A 193 7.69 22.52 -6.24
C GLN A 193 6.68 23.20 -5.33
#